data_AF-A0A9E3D7V3-F1
#
_entry.id   AF-A0A9E3D7V3-F1
#
_cell.length_a   1.000
_cell.length_b   1.000
_cell.length_c   1.000
_cell.angle_alpha   90.00
_cell.angle_beta   90.00
_cell.angle_gamma   90.00
#
_symmetry.space_group_name_H-M   'P 1'
#
loop_
_entity.id
_entity.type
_entity.pdbx_description
1 polymer ?
#
loop_
_entity_poly.entity_id
_entity_poly.type
_entity_poly.pdbx_seq_one_letter_code
_entity_poly.pdbx_strand_id
1 'polypeptide(L)'
;MWENRCKVAVSGVGFSKVTRSADIPLAAHALTAVKEAVADSGLQMSDIDGLATYPELPATGHAEVDGISIVSVNCMMAMLKLPNLAWHIQVGTTNIGGAVQQAANALIAGMCNYAVVWRAMHNPRGTYQNLPGAYAQGAAQFTAPYGFGGPGQGMAVAYTRWLE
;
A
#
# COMPACT_ATOMS: atom_id res chain seq x y z
N MET A 1 -22.28 23.36 1.45
CA MET A 1 -21.10 22.99 2.27
C MET A 1 -21.17 21.49 2.49
N TRP A 2 -20.06 20.74 2.41
CA TRP A 2 -20.08 19.28 2.59
C TRP A 2 -20.40 18.92 4.05
N GLU A 3 -21.31 17.98 4.27
CA GLU A 3 -21.84 17.60 5.58
C GLU A 3 -20.80 17.00 6.53
N ASN A 4 -19.80 16.30 5.99
CA ASN A 4 -18.75 15.66 6.79
C ASN A 4 -17.46 16.50 6.93
N ARG A 5 -17.54 17.80 6.64
CA ARG A 5 -16.40 18.71 6.80
C ARG A 5 -15.90 18.67 8.26
N CYS A 6 -14.59 18.53 8.43
CA CYS A 6 -13.93 18.45 9.74
C CYS A 6 -14.40 17.30 10.65
N LYS A 7 -15.00 16.23 10.09
CA LYS A 7 -15.37 15.02 10.85
C LYS A 7 -14.23 14.00 10.98
N VAL A 8 -13.30 14.00 10.03
CA VAL A 8 -12.14 13.10 9.98
C VAL A 8 -10.88 13.95 9.87
N ALA A 9 -9.82 13.52 10.56
CA ALA A 9 -8.50 14.15 10.52
C ALA A 9 -7.41 13.07 10.48
N VAL A 10 -6.26 13.42 9.89
CA VAL A 10 -5.03 12.64 10.05
C VAL A 10 -4.34 13.12 11.32
N SER A 11 -4.27 12.26 12.33
CA SER A 11 -3.71 12.61 13.63
C SER A 11 -2.23 12.28 13.79
N GLY A 12 -1.67 11.39 12.98
CA GLY A 12 -0.24 11.05 13.03
C GLY A 12 0.27 10.39 11.75
N VAL A 13 1.59 10.45 11.56
CA VAL A 13 2.31 9.88 10.42
C VAL A 13 3.58 9.14 10.88
N GLY A 14 3.98 8.10 10.16
CA GLY A 14 5.13 7.27 10.54
C GLY A 14 5.79 6.61 9.35
N PHE A 15 7.11 6.41 9.42
CA PHE A 15 7.90 5.96 8.29
C PHE A 15 9.03 5.04 8.73
N SER A 16 9.03 3.80 8.24
CA SER A 16 10.21 2.95 8.39
C SER A 16 11.41 3.52 7.62
N LYS A 17 12.62 3.14 8.02
CA LYS A 17 13.85 3.48 7.30
C LYS A 17 13.78 3.04 5.84
N VAL A 18 13.86 4.02 4.92
CA VAL A 18 13.94 3.77 3.47
C VAL A 18 15.36 3.33 3.11
N THR A 19 15.48 2.22 2.39
CA THR A 19 16.77 1.67 1.95
C THR A 19 16.67 1.23 0.49
N ARG A 20 17.82 1.16 -0.21
CA ARG A 20 17.87 0.61 -1.57
C ARG A 20 17.60 -0.89 -1.61
N SER A 21 18.07 -1.59 -0.57
CA SER A 21 17.86 -3.01 -0.32
C SER A 21 17.67 -3.18 1.18
N ALA A 22 16.57 -3.83 1.56
CA ALA A 22 16.26 -4.09 2.95
C ALA A 22 16.88 -5.42 3.39
N ASP A 23 17.45 -5.42 4.59
CA ASP A 23 17.98 -6.63 5.25
C ASP A 23 16.96 -7.28 6.18
N ILE A 24 15.84 -6.62 6.43
CA ILE A 24 14.73 -7.11 7.27
C ILE A 24 13.48 -7.34 6.42
N PRO A 25 12.55 -8.21 6.86
CA PRO A 25 11.30 -8.46 6.15
C PRO A 25 10.45 -7.20 5.99
N LEU A 26 9.67 -7.14 4.90
CA LEU A 26 8.77 -6.01 4.63
C LEU A 26 7.74 -5.82 5.74
N ALA A 27 7.26 -6.92 6.35
CA ALA A 27 6.38 -6.87 7.51
C ALA A 27 6.97 -6.06 8.67
N ALA A 28 8.28 -6.19 8.94
CA ALA A 28 8.94 -5.46 10.01
C ALA A 28 9.04 -3.97 9.72
N HIS A 29 9.29 -3.60 8.45
CA HIS A 29 9.21 -2.22 7.99
C HIS A 29 7.79 -1.65 8.18
N ALA A 30 6.77 -2.36 7.69
CA ALA A 30 5.38 -1.92 7.81
C ALA A 30 4.96 -1.75 9.29
N LEU A 31 5.33 -2.71 10.15
CA LEU A 31 5.05 -2.65 11.57
C LEU A 31 5.72 -1.45 12.24
N THR A 32 6.96 -1.13 11.85
CA THR A 32 7.68 0.05 12.36
C THR A 32 6.94 1.33 11.98
N ALA A 33 6.57 1.47 10.69
CA ALA A 33 5.84 2.64 10.21
C ALA A 33 4.48 2.81 10.91
N VAL A 34 3.74 1.72 11.13
CA VAL A 34 2.46 1.74 11.85
C VAL A 34 2.66 2.14 13.31
N LYS A 35 3.66 1.59 14.00
CA LYS A 35 3.96 1.97 15.40
C LYS A 35 4.33 3.44 15.55
N GLU A 36 5.16 3.96 14.64
CA GLU A 36 5.53 5.37 14.64
C GLU A 36 4.34 6.28 14.35
N ALA A 37 3.47 5.92 13.39
CA ALA A 37 2.27 6.71 13.07
C ALA A 37 1.30 6.78 14.25
N VAL A 38 1.11 5.66 14.96
CA VAL A 38 0.28 5.61 16.17
C VAL A 38 0.91 6.44 17.28
N ALA A 39 2.22 6.33 17.51
CA ALA A 39 2.92 7.12 18.52
C ALA A 39 2.87 8.63 18.24
N ASP A 40 3.05 9.04 16.99
CA ASP A 40 2.96 10.45 16.55
C ASP A 40 1.56 11.03 16.79
N SER A 41 0.52 10.21 16.68
CA SER A 41 -0.85 10.62 16.99
C SER A 41 -1.16 10.77 18.49
N GLY A 42 -0.25 10.36 19.37
CA GLY A 42 -0.46 10.34 20.82
C GLY A 42 -1.40 9.24 21.32
N LEU A 43 -1.85 8.34 20.44
CA LEU A 43 -2.70 7.20 20.77
C LEU A 43 -1.86 6.01 21.25
N GLN A 44 -2.52 5.07 21.93
CA GLN A 44 -1.96 3.75 22.19
C GLN A 44 -2.37 2.77 21.09
N MET A 45 -1.55 1.75 20.85
CA MET A 45 -1.89 0.72 19.86
C MET A 45 -3.22 0.01 20.19
N SER A 46 -3.59 -0.09 21.46
CA SER A 46 -4.88 -0.65 21.90
C SER A 46 -6.10 0.18 21.51
N ASP A 47 -5.92 1.46 21.16
CA ASP A 47 -6.99 2.37 20.76
C ASP A 47 -7.38 2.17 19.29
N ILE A 48 -6.51 1.52 18.49
CA ILE A 48 -6.75 1.28 17.07
C ILE A 48 -7.77 0.14 16.90
N ASP A 49 -8.87 0.46 16.23
CA ASP A 49 -9.98 -0.45 15.94
C ASP A 49 -10.28 -0.55 14.43
N GLY A 50 -9.52 0.15 13.59
CA GLY A 50 -9.60 0.14 12.14
C GLY A 50 -8.25 -0.14 11.44
N LEU A 51 -8.23 -1.02 10.43
CA LEU A 51 -7.06 -1.30 9.60
C LEU A 51 -7.36 -1.14 8.11
N ALA A 52 -6.57 -0.37 7.36
CA ALA A 52 -6.72 -0.28 5.91
C ALA A 52 -5.38 -0.34 5.17
N THR A 53 -5.36 -1.05 4.05
CA THR A 53 -4.17 -1.08 3.18
C THR A 53 -4.52 -1.28 1.71
N TYR A 54 -3.54 -0.99 0.87
CA TYR A 54 -3.47 -1.37 -0.54
C TYR A 54 -2.13 -2.09 -0.72
N PRO A 55 -2.10 -3.44 -0.78
CA PRO A 55 -0.88 -4.22 -0.76
C PRO A 55 -0.55 -4.80 -2.14
N GLU A 56 -0.65 -3.99 -3.20
CA GLU A 56 -0.22 -4.40 -4.54
C GLU A 56 1.31 -4.43 -4.65
N LEU A 57 1.89 -5.45 -5.27
CA LEU A 57 3.31 -5.47 -5.61
C LEU A 57 3.52 -4.80 -6.98
N PRO A 58 4.23 -3.66 -7.09
CA PRO A 58 4.45 -2.98 -8.37
C PRO A 58 5.60 -3.61 -9.20
N ALA A 59 5.90 -4.88 -8.95
CA ALA A 59 6.93 -5.67 -9.61
C ALA A 59 6.28 -6.84 -10.36
N THR A 60 6.66 -7.05 -11.62
CA THR A 60 6.04 -8.06 -12.48
C THR A 60 6.82 -9.37 -12.45
N GLY A 61 6.13 -10.51 -12.43
CA GLY A 61 6.75 -11.84 -12.48
C GLY A 61 7.39 -12.29 -11.17
N HIS A 62 6.99 -11.68 -10.04
CA HIS A 62 7.37 -12.09 -8.70
C HIS A 62 6.19 -12.72 -7.99
N ALA A 63 6.44 -13.74 -7.17
CA ALA A 63 5.41 -14.32 -6.33
C ALA A 63 4.99 -13.33 -5.24
N GLU A 64 3.69 -13.22 -5.01
CA GLU A 64 3.14 -12.47 -3.88
C GLU A 64 3.20 -13.33 -2.62
N VAL A 65 4.10 -12.98 -1.70
CA VAL A 65 4.27 -13.63 -0.41
C VAL A 65 4.02 -12.61 0.68
N ASP A 66 2.99 -12.88 1.48
CA ASP A 66 2.57 -11.99 2.55
C ASP A 66 3.63 -11.86 3.65
N GLY A 67 3.90 -10.62 4.06
CA GLY A 67 4.98 -10.23 4.96
C GLY A 67 6.38 -10.11 4.32
N ILE A 68 6.56 -10.55 3.07
CA ILE A 68 7.84 -10.48 2.34
C ILE A 68 7.75 -9.51 1.17
N SER A 69 6.86 -9.75 0.21
CA SER A 69 6.71 -8.91 -0.98
C SER A 69 5.54 -7.92 -0.85
N ILE A 70 4.54 -8.27 -0.04
CA ILE A 70 3.39 -7.44 0.29
C ILE A 70 3.15 -7.49 1.81
N VAL A 71 2.37 -6.56 2.34
CA VAL A 71 1.90 -6.64 3.74
C VAL A 71 0.39 -6.46 3.73
N SER A 72 -0.31 -7.59 3.71
CA SER A 72 -1.76 -7.64 3.70
C SER A 72 -2.35 -7.17 5.03
N VAL A 73 -3.66 -6.93 5.01
CA VAL A 73 -4.41 -6.66 6.24
C VAL A 73 -4.33 -7.83 7.23
N ASN A 74 -4.33 -9.08 6.74
CA ASN A 74 -4.23 -10.28 7.57
C ASN A 74 -2.85 -10.40 8.23
N CYS A 75 -1.77 -10.07 7.52
CA CYS A 75 -0.43 -10.02 8.08
C CYS A 75 -0.36 -9.02 9.24
N MET A 76 -0.92 -7.82 9.04
CA MET A 76 -0.93 -6.79 10.07
C MET A 76 -1.78 -7.20 11.29
N MET A 77 -2.94 -7.82 11.07
CA MET A 77 -3.78 -8.38 12.15
C MET A 77 -3.03 -9.41 12.99
N ALA A 78 -2.31 -10.33 12.33
CA ALA A 78 -1.52 -11.36 13.01
C ALA A 78 -0.36 -10.77 13.83
N MET A 79 0.24 -9.67 13.37
CA MET A 79 1.33 -8.98 14.06
C MET A 79 0.85 -8.13 15.24
N LEU A 80 -0.22 -7.34 15.06
CA LEU A 80 -0.68 -6.39 16.07
C LEU A 80 -1.56 -7.04 17.14
N LYS A 81 -2.37 -8.04 16.78
CA LYS A 81 -3.34 -8.71 17.66
C LYS A 81 -4.17 -7.72 18.47
N LEU A 82 -4.71 -6.72 17.77
CA LEU A 82 -5.50 -5.64 18.37
C LEU A 82 -6.71 -6.23 19.11
N PRO A 83 -6.95 -5.86 20.38
CA PRO A 83 -8.00 -6.46 21.19
C PRO A 83 -9.41 -6.07 20.73
N ASN A 84 -9.55 -4.89 20.13
CA ASN A 84 -10.84 -4.27 19.79
C ASN A 84 -10.99 -4.00 18.28
N LEU A 85 -10.37 -4.81 17.42
CA LEU A 85 -10.46 -4.62 15.98
C LEU A 85 -11.91 -4.79 15.49
N ALA A 86 -12.54 -3.68 15.09
CA ALA A 86 -13.93 -3.65 14.65
C ALA A 86 -14.06 -3.63 13.12
N TRP A 87 -13.10 -3.01 12.43
CA TRP A 87 -13.14 -2.84 10.98
C TRP A 87 -11.78 -3.04 10.33
N HIS A 88 -11.78 -3.66 9.16
CA HIS A 88 -10.56 -3.83 8.38
C HIS A 88 -10.87 -3.95 6.89
N ILE A 89 -9.99 -3.43 6.03
CA ILE A 89 -10.12 -3.56 4.58
C ILE A 89 -8.77 -3.67 3.88
N GLN A 90 -8.78 -4.45 2.80
CA GLN A 90 -7.73 -4.47 1.81
C GLN A 90 -8.31 -4.01 0.49
N VAL A 91 -7.86 -2.87 -0.02
CA VAL A 91 -8.31 -2.34 -1.30
C VAL A 91 -7.46 -2.94 -2.41
N GLY A 92 -8.11 -3.48 -3.45
CA GLY A 92 -7.42 -4.10 -4.59
C GLY A 92 -7.20 -3.18 -5.79
N THR A 93 -7.77 -1.96 -5.78
CA THR A 93 -7.70 -1.00 -6.88
C THR A 93 -7.61 0.42 -6.32
N THR A 94 -7.26 1.42 -7.14
CA THR A 94 -7.28 2.85 -6.74
C THR A 94 -6.16 3.30 -5.80
N ASN A 95 -5.01 2.61 -5.80
CA ASN A 95 -3.81 2.98 -5.05
C ASN A 95 -4.04 3.16 -3.52
N ILE A 96 -3.05 3.72 -2.82
CA ILE A 96 -3.14 3.96 -1.38
C ILE A 96 -4.23 4.98 -1.00
N GLY A 97 -4.55 5.92 -1.90
CA GLY A 97 -5.64 6.87 -1.73
C GLY A 97 -7.00 6.18 -1.61
N GLY A 98 -7.21 5.06 -2.31
CA GLY A 98 -8.39 4.22 -2.11
C GLY A 98 -8.50 3.67 -0.68
N ALA A 99 -7.39 3.22 -0.09
CA ALA A 99 -7.39 2.76 1.30
C ALA A 99 -7.69 3.90 2.29
N VAL A 100 -7.14 5.10 2.06
CA VAL A 100 -7.46 6.30 2.84
C VAL A 100 -8.94 6.68 2.72
N GLN A 101 -9.50 6.63 1.51
CA GLN A 101 -10.91 6.90 1.27
C GLN A 101 -11.80 5.92 2.04
N GLN A 102 -11.48 4.62 2.00
CA GLN A 102 -12.24 3.61 2.73
C GLN A 102 -12.16 3.79 4.25
N ALA A 103 -10.99 4.16 4.77
CA ALA A 103 -10.83 4.47 6.19
C ALA A 103 -11.66 5.70 6.60
N ALA A 104 -11.65 6.77 5.80
CA ALA A 104 -12.48 7.95 6.05
C ALA A 104 -13.98 7.60 6.05
N ASN A 105 -14.43 6.79 5.10
CA ASN A 105 -15.82 6.33 5.03
C ASN A 105 -16.20 5.48 6.25
N ALA A 106 -15.31 4.60 6.72
CA ALA A 106 -15.54 3.77 7.90
C ALA A 106 -15.65 4.61 9.18
N LEU A 107 -14.80 5.63 9.34
CA LEU A 107 -14.87 6.57 10.47
C LEU A 107 -16.17 7.38 10.46
N ILE A 108 -16.57 7.91 9.30
CA ILE A 108 -17.82 8.67 9.15
C ILE A 108 -19.05 7.79 9.44
N ALA A 109 -19.02 6.53 9.02
CA ALA A 109 -20.09 5.57 9.26
C ALA A 109 -20.12 5.03 10.71
N GLY A 110 -19.15 5.37 11.55
CA GLY A 110 -19.04 4.85 12.93
C GLY A 110 -18.66 3.38 13.02
N MET A 111 -18.02 2.83 11.99
CA MET A 111 -17.54 1.43 11.97
C MET A 111 -16.27 1.23 12.82
N CYS A 112 -15.51 2.31 13.03
CA CYS A 112 -14.30 2.37 13.86
C CYS A 112 -14.12 3.80 14.36
N ASN A 113 -13.33 3.99 15.42
CA ASN A 113 -12.99 5.30 16.00
C ASN A 113 -11.60 5.77 15.55
N TYR A 114 -10.66 4.84 15.39
CA TYR A 114 -9.28 5.11 14.99
C TYR A 114 -8.82 4.06 13.98
N ALA A 115 -8.54 4.52 12.77
CA ALA A 115 -8.03 3.67 11.70
C ALA A 115 -6.58 3.99 11.38
N VAL A 116 -5.74 2.97 11.22
CA VAL A 116 -4.41 3.12 10.64
C VAL A 116 -4.40 2.65 9.19
N VAL A 117 -3.82 3.47 8.32
CA VAL A 117 -3.64 3.18 6.90
C VAL A 117 -2.16 3.02 6.63
N TRP A 118 -1.74 1.94 5.98
CA TRP A 118 -0.33 1.74 5.62
C TRP A 118 -0.13 1.31 4.18
N ARG A 119 1.06 1.63 3.69
CA ARG A 119 1.63 1.11 2.45
C ARG A 119 3.06 0.67 2.72
N ALA A 120 3.38 -0.55 2.31
CA ALA A 120 4.74 -1.07 2.38
C ALA A 120 5.14 -1.58 1.00
N MET A 121 6.35 -1.21 0.57
CA MET A 121 6.92 -1.61 -0.71
C MET A 121 8.35 -2.06 -0.52
N HIS A 122 8.75 -3.05 -1.31
CA HIS A 122 10.09 -3.62 -1.28
C HIS A 122 10.62 -3.71 -2.71
N ASN A 123 11.93 -3.56 -2.85
CA ASN A 123 12.64 -3.82 -4.10
C ASN A 123 13.18 -5.27 -4.07
N PRO A 124 12.59 -6.20 -4.86
CA PRO A 124 13.06 -7.59 -4.94
C PRO A 124 14.54 -7.68 -5.27
N ARG A 125 15.23 -8.66 -4.66
CA ARG A 125 16.60 -8.98 -5.07
C ARG A 125 16.56 -9.52 -6.50
N GLY A 126 17.44 -9.01 -7.36
CA GLY A 126 17.50 -9.36 -8.78
C GLY A 126 16.78 -8.35 -9.66
N THR A 127 16.13 -8.85 -10.72
CA THR A 127 15.44 -8.01 -11.71
C THR A 127 14.06 -7.60 -11.20
N TYR A 128 13.79 -6.30 -11.15
CA TYR A 128 12.50 -5.73 -10.68
C TYR A 128 11.30 -6.00 -11.62
N GLN A 129 11.57 -6.25 -12.89
CA GLN A 129 10.58 -6.64 -13.90
C GLN A 129 11.03 -7.94 -14.52
N ASN A 130 10.38 -9.04 -14.16
CA ASN A 130 10.67 -10.35 -14.73
C ASN A 130 9.58 -10.71 -15.73
N LEU A 131 9.92 -10.70 -17.02
CA LEU A 131 9.03 -11.07 -18.13
C LEU A 131 9.59 -12.33 -18.82
N PRO A 132 9.43 -13.53 -18.22
CA PRO A 132 10.04 -14.76 -18.74
C PRO A 132 9.34 -15.31 -20.00
N GLY A 133 8.17 -14.78 -20.36
CA GLY A 133 7.37 -15.26 -21.49
C GLY A 133 7.95 -14.83 -22.84
N ALA A 134 8.06 -15.77 -23.78
CA ALA A 134 8.50 -15.50 -25.16
C ALA A 134 7.39 -14.92 -26.06
N TYR A 135 6.14 -14.89 -25.58
CA TYR A 135 4.98 -14.51 -26.37
C TYR A 135 4.22 -13.36 -25.71
N ALA A 136 3.92 -12.32 -26.48
CA ALA A 136 2.99 -11.28 -26.08
C ALA A 136 1.54 -11.73 -26.36
N GLN A 137 0.66 -11.60 -25.37
CA GLN A 137 -0.76 -11.95 -25.49
C GLN A 137 -1.66 -10.81 -25.00
N GLY A 138 -2.90 -10.78 -25.49
CA GLY A 138 -3.88 -9.76 -25.13
C GLY A 138 -3.36 -8.33 -25.40
N ALA A 139 -3.63 -7.40 -24.49
CA ALA A 139 -3.19 -6.02 -24.61
C ALA A 139 -1.66 -5.86 -24.70
N ALA A 140 -0.88 -6.82 -24.17
CA ALA A 140 0.58 -6.77 -24.24
C ALA A 140 1.11 -6.93 -25.68
N GLN A 141 0.32 -7.44 -26.64
CA GLN A 141 0.73 -7.55 -28.05
C GLN A 141 1.05 -6.19 -28.70
N PHE A 142 0.43 -5.12 -28.19
CA PHE A 142 0.62 -3.77 -28.72
C PHE A 142 1.85 -3.07 -28.13
N THR A 143 2.49 -3.65 -27.11
CA THR A 143 3.49 -2.95 -26.32
C THR A 143 4.75 -3.77 -26.06
N ALA A 144 4.60 -5.04 -25.69
CA ALA A 144 5.72 -5.90 -25.30
C ALA A 144 6.74 -6.14 -26.43
N PRO A 145 6.37 -6.39 -27.71
CA PRO A 145 7.34 -6.56 -28.79
C PRO A 145 8.21 -5.33 -29.05
N TYR A 146 7.75 -4.14 -28.64
CA TYR A 146 8.45 -2.87 -28.83
C TYR A 146 9.30 -2.47 -27.61
N GLY A 147 9.43 -3.34 -26.61
CA GLY A 147 10.13 -3.04 -25.36
C GLY A 147 9.34 -2.09 -24.43
N PHE A 148 8.06 -1.85 -24.70
CA PHE A 148 7.15 -1.07 -23.86
C PHE A 148 6.48 -1.99 -22.83
N GLY A 149 7.22 -2.42 -21.83
CA GLY A 149 6.72 -3.39 -20.83
C GLY A 149 6.60 -2.83 -19.42
N GLY A 150 7.45 -1.85 -19.08
CA GLY A 150 7.54 -1.33 -17.72
C GLY A 150 6.74 -0.05 -17.50
N PRO A 151 6.46 0.28 -16.23
CA PRO A 151 5.75 1.50 -15.87
C PRO A 151 6.53 2.77 -16.27
N GLY A 152 7.87 2.71 -16.25
CA GLY A 152 8.73 3.83 -16.63
C GLY A 152 8.55 4.25 -18.09
N GLN A 153 8.45 3.28 -19.02
CA GLN A 153 8.19 3.58 -20.44
C GLN A 153 6.84 4.26 -20.63
N GLY A 154 5.80 3.80 -19.92
CA GLY A 154 4.46 4.38 -19.98
C GLY A 154 4.43 5.84 -19.53
N MET A 155 5.07 6.14 -18.40
CA MET A 155 5.18 7.51 -17.90
C MET A 155 6.00 8.40 -18.85
N ALA A 156 7.07 7.87 -19.45
CA ALA A 156 7.92 8.64 -20.36
C ALA A 156 7.16 9.10 -21.63
N VAL A 157 6.35 8.24 -22.24
CA VAL A 157 5.55 8.61 -23.43
C VAL A 157 4.48 9.65 -23.08
N ALA A 158 3.77 9.46 -21.96
CA ALA A 158 2.78 10.43 -21.49
C ALA A 158 3.43 11.79 -21.20
N TYR A 159 4.60 11.79 -20.57
CA TYR A 159 5.37 13.00 -20.27
C TYR A 159 5.89 13.69 -21.53
N THR A 160 6.36 12.91 -22.52
CA THR A 160 6.80 13.45 -23.81
C THR A 160 5.67 14.22 -24.49
N ARG A 161 4.46 13.64 -24.50
CA ARG A 161 3.30 14.33 -25.08
C ARG A 161 2.88 15.58 -24.31
N TRP A 162 3.11 15.61 -23.00
CA TRP A 162 2.84 16.81 -22.19
C TRP A 162 3.81 17.95 -22.48
N LEU A 163 5.03 17.65 -22.93
CA LEU A 163 6.05 18.65 -23.27
C LEU A 163 5.85 19.30 -24.65
N GLU A 164 5.10 18.66 -25.55
CA GLU A 164 4.74 19.17 -26.89
C GLU A 164 3.56 20.15 -26.85
#